data_AF-A0ABD6EN75-F1
#
_entry.id   AF-A0ABD6EN75-F1
#
_cell.length_a   1.000
_cell.length_b   1.000
_cell.length_c   1.000
_cell.angle_alpha   90.00
_cell.angle_beta   90.00
_cell.angle_gamma   90.00
#
_symmetry.space_group_name_H-M   'P 1'
#
loop_
_entity.id
_entity.type
_entity.pdbx_description
1 polymer ?
#
loop_
_entity_poly.entity_id
_entity_poly.type
_entity_poly.pdbx_seq_one_letter_code
_entity_poly.pdbx_strand_id
1 'polypeptide(L)'
;MVVEQRHGYVWVLSVRESQICARRIVAPVQRASSIAVDERGNMFIHDLQSASVRLLDSNFNIIREVCLVSALCPMISARKGFLLVTDTRDNVIRAYKYKVP
;
A
#
# COMPACT_ATOMS: atom_id res chain seq x y z
N MET A 1 -9.20 0.68 4.96
CA MET A 1 -8.15 1.72 5.03
C MET A 1 -8.22 2.53 3.74
N VAL A 2 -7.88 3.82 3.79
CA VAL A 2 -7.93 4.71 2.62
C VAL A 2 -6.66 5.54 2.56
N VAL A 3 -6.07 5.68 1.37
CA VAL A 3 -4.95 6.61 1.15
C VAL A 3 -5.50 7.95 0.70
N GLU A 4 -5.15 9.01 1.43
CA GLU A 4 -5.48 10.39 1.09
C GLU A 4 -4.39 10.93 0.15
N GLN A 5 -4.77 11.30 -1.07
CA GLN A 5 -3.78 11.58 -2.13
C GLN A 5 -3.12 12.96 -2.03
N ARG A 6 -3.75 13.96 -1.40
CA ARG A 6 -3.23 15.34 -1.36
C ARG A 6 -2.03 15.46 -0.44
N HIS A 7 -2.08 14.80 0.71
CA HIS A 7 -1.03 14.83 1.73
C HIS A 7 -0.31 13.49 1.89
N GLY A 8 -0.83 12.40 1.30
CA GLY A 8 -0.18 11.09 1.33
C GLY A 8 -0.35 10.35 2.66
N TYR A 9 -1.34 10.72 3.47
CA TYR A 9 -1.65 10.05 4.72
C TYR A 9 -2.54 8.82 4.49
N VAL A 10 -2.48 7.88 5.43
CA VAL A 10 -3.39 6.73 5.47
C VAL A 10 -4.40 6.91 6.58
N TRP A 11 -5.68 6.83 6.22
CA TRP A 11 -6.79 6.71 7.16
C TRP A 11 -7.03 5.26 7.52
N VAL A 12 -6.89 4.96 8.81
CA VAL A 12 -7.30 3.70 9.43
C VAL A 12 -8.66 3.95 10.07
N LEU A 13 -9.69 3.30 9.54
CA LEU A 13 -11.07 3.48 9.97
C LEU A 13 -11.60 2.13 10.47
N SER A 14 -12.17 2.12 11.66
CA SER A 14 -13.02 1.03 12.13
C SER A 14 -14.47 1.36 11.77
N VAL A 15 -15.13 0.47 11.05
CA VAL A 15 -16.51 0.65 10.60
C VAL A 15 -17.38 -0.44 11.21
N ARG A 16 -18.44 -0.04 11.90
CA ARG A 16 -19.46 -0.92 12.48
C ARG A 16 -20.83 -0.33 12.18
N GLU A 17 -21.77 -1.17 11.73
CA GLU A 17 -23.15 -0.74 11.45
C GLU A 17 -23.19 0.48 10.50
N SER A 18 -22.32 0.47 9.49
CA SER A 18 -22.14 1.57 8.52
C SER A 18 -21.71 2.91 9.12
N GLN A 19 -21.19 2.92 10.35
CA GLN A 19 -20.65 4.10 11.03
C GLN A 19 -19.16 3.95 11.31
N ILE A 20 -18.40 5.05 11.20
CA ILE A 20 -17.00 5.11 11.63
C ILE A 20 -16.98 5.23 13.14
N CYS A 21 -16.61 4.15 13.85
CA CYS A 21 -16.57 4.13 15.32
C CYS A 21 -15.18 4.47 15.88
N ALA A 22 -14.13 4.34 15.07
CA ALA A 22 -12.78 4.79 15.41
C ALA A 22 -12.04 5.23 14.16
N ARG A 23 -11.17 6.23 14.30
CA ARG A 23 -10.32 6.72 13.21
C ARG A 23 -8.91 7.05 13.72
N ARG A 24 -7.90 6.72 12.93
CA ARG A 24 -6.50 7.07 13.15
C ARG A 24 -5.86 7.48 11.83
N ILE A 25 -5.08 8.55 11.86
CA ILE A 25 -4.24 8.97 10.73
C ILE A 25 -2.84 8.45 10.97
N VAL A 26 -2.21 7.87 9.94
CA VAL A 26 -0.82 7.41 9.97
C VAL A 26 -0.08 7.84 8.71
N ALA A 27 1.22 8.08 8.84
CA ALA A 27 2.11 8.48 7.76
C ALA A 27 3.28 7.48 7.63
N PRO A 28 3.03 6.24 7.17
CA PRO A 28 4.04 5.19 7.10
C PRO A 28 5.18 5.49 6.12
N VAL A 29 4.90 6.35 5.13
CA VAL A 29 5.81 6.75 4.07
C VAL A 29 5.62 8.23 3.78
N GLN A 30 6.58 8.86 3.09
CA GLN A 30 6.52 10.30 2.84
C GLN A 30 5.32 10.71 1.97
N ARG A 31 5.02 9.94 0.92
CA ARG A 31 3.88 10.20 0.03
C ARG A 31 3.21 8.89 -0.38
N ALA A 32 2.26 8.42 0.43
CA ALA A 32 1.47 7.26 0.05
C ALA A 32 0.54 7.60 -1.12
N SER A 33 0.38 6.69 -2.08
CA SER A 33 -0.62 6.84 -3.15
C SER A 33 -1.52 5.62 -3.34
N SER A 34 -1.09 4.44 -2.92
CA SER A 34 -1.92 3.24 -2.92
C SER A 34 -1.53 2.29 -1.80
N ILE A 35 -2.48 1.44 -1.40
CA ILE A 35 -2.30 0.45 -0.35
C ILE A 35 -3.02 -0.85 -0.73
N ALA A 36 -2.43 -1.98 -0.40
CA ALA A 36 -3.05 -3.30 -0.52
C ALA A 36 -2.80 -4.12 0.75
N VAL A 37 -3.71 -5.04 1.03
CA VAL A 37 -3.56 -6.03 2.10
C VAL A 37 -3.79 -7.40 1.48
N ASP A 38 -2.91 -8.36 1.77
CA ASP A 38 -3.11 -9.74 1.31
C ASP A 38 -4.07 -10.52 2.23
N GLU A 39 -4.35 -11.77 1.87
CA GLU A 39 -5.24 -12.65 2.65
C GLU A 39 -4.69 -13.05 4.03
N ARG A 40 -3.40 -12.81 4.29
CA ARG A 40 -2.72 -13.08 5.58
C ARG A 40 -2.59 -11.82 6.44
N GLY A 41 -3.08 -10.67 5.98
CA GLY A 41 -3.01 -9.40 6.69
C GLY A 41 -1.73 -8.60 6.46
N ASN A 42 -0.88 -8.99 5.51
CA ASN A 42 0.34 -8.25 5.19
C ASN A 42 -0.01 -6.99 4.42
N MET A 43 0.52 -5.86 4.88
CA MET A 43 0.19 -4.54 4.34
C MET A 43 1.28 -4.05 3.40
N PHE A 44 0.89 -3.68 2.19
CA PHE A 44 1.77 -3.14 1.17
C PHE A 44 1.38 -1.69 0.88
N ILE A 45 2.34 -0.80 0.84
CA ILE A 45 2.11 0.61 0.54
C ILE A 45 3.04 1.09 -0.56
N HIS A 46 2.50 1.84 -1.51
CA HIS A 46 3.32 2.53 -2.49
C HIS A 46 3.78 3.90 -1.96
N ASP A 47 5.09 4.08 -1.88
CA ASP A 47 5.75 5.34 -1.54
C ASP A 47 6.21 6.05 -2.81
N LEU A 48 5.45 7.07 -3.20
CA LEU A 48 5.67 7.87 -4.40
C LEU A 48 7.04 8.56 -4.41
N GLN A 49 7.55 8.98 -3.25
CA GLN A 49 8.83 9.67 -3.16
C GLN A 49 10.00 8.74 -3.49
N SER A 50 9.90 7.48 -3.07
CA SER A 50 10.93 6.47 -3.30
C SER A 50 10.72 5.63 -4.55
N ALA A 51 9.59 5.83 -5.25
CA ALA A 51 9.18 5.01 -6.38
C ALA A 51 9.21 3.50 -6.07
N SER A 52 8.69 3.11 -4.90
CA SER A 52 8.76 1.73 -4.41
C SER A 52 7.48 1.28 -3.71
N VAL A 53 7.20 -0.02 -3.75
CA VAL A 53 6.20 -0.66 -2.90
C VAL A 53 6.91 -1.30 -1.71
N ARG A 54 6.43 -0.99 -0.51
CA ARG A 54 7.04 -1.38 0.77
C ARG A 54 6.06 -2.22 1.59
N LEU A 55 6.61 -3.20 2.31
CA LEU A 55 5.89 -4.02 3.27
C LEU A 55 5.89 -3.35 4.64
N LEU A 56 4.73 -3.31 5.30
CA LEU A 56 4.54 -2.73 6.62
C LEU A 56 4.20 -3.80 7.67
N ASP A 57 4.59 -3.55 8.92
CA ASP A 57 4.10 -4.29 10.08
C ASP A 57 2.71 -3.78 10.54
N SER A 58 2.11 -4.43 11.54
CA SER A 58 0.80 -4.03 12.10
C SER A 58 0.77 -2.63 12.71
N ASN A 59 1.94 -2.08 13.06
CA ASN A 59 2.13 -0.75 13.61
C ASN A 59 2.48 0.28 12.55
N PHE A 60 2.41 -0.08 11.27
CA PHE A 60 2.69 0.77 10.11
C PHE A 60 4.16 1.14 9.94
N ASN A 61 5.08 0.41 10.58
CA ASN A 61 6.52 0.56 10.34
C ASN A 61 6.93 -0.18 9.07
N ILE A 62 7.91 0.37 8.37
CA ILE A 62 8.47 -0.24 7.16
C ILE A 62 9.33 -1.44 7.56
N ILE A 63 8.96 -2.63 7.06
CA ILE A 63 9.76 -3.86 7.22
C ILE A 63 10.84 -3.92 6.13
N ARG A 64 10.43 -3.75 4.87
CA ARG A 64 11.34 -3.76 3.70
C ARG A 64 10.69 -3.20 2.45
N GLU A 65 11.52 -2.90 1.47
CA GLU A 65 11.10 -2.72 0.08
C GLU A 65 10.77 -4.08 -0.56
N VAL A 66 9.70 -4.12 -1.35
CA VAL A 66 9.23 -5.32 -2.08
C VAL A 66 9.59 -5.23 -3.56
N CYS A 67 9.37 -4.07 -4.18
CA CYS A 67 9.77 -3.81 -5.55
C CYS A 67 9.88 -2.30 -5.83
N LEU A 68 10.69 -1.98 -6.85
CA LEU A 68 10.70 -0.66 -7.48
C LEU A 68 9.60 -0.58 -8.54
N VAL A 69 8.98 0.57 -8.63
CA VAL A 69 7.86 0.86 -9.52
C VAL A 69 8.02 2.25 -10.14
N SER A 70 7.19 2.58 -11.13
CA SER A 70 7.19 3.94 -11.65
C SER A 70 6.54 4.91 -10.67
N ALA A 71 7.00 6.16 -10.69
CA ALA A 71 6.46 7.23 -9.85
C ALA A 71 5.03 7.68 -10.24
N LEU A 72 4.33 6.98 -11.14
CA LEU A 72 2.95 7.31 -11.51
C LEU A 72 1.99 6.40 -10.74
N CYS A 73 1.25 6.98 -9.79
CA CYS A 73 0.21 6.39 -8.93
C CYS A 73 -0.25 4.97 -9.34
N PRO A 74 0.53 3.93 -9.02
CA PRO A 74 0.19 2.57 -9.36
C PRO A 74 -0.96 2.13 -8.46
N MET A 75 -1.98 1.53 -9.05
CA MET A 75 -2.85 0.66 -8.29
C MET A 75 -2.06 -0.60 -7.92
N ILE A 76 -2.17 -1.01 -6.66
CA ILE A 76 -1.54 -2.22 -6.17
C ILE A 76 -2.59 -3.18 -5.62
N SER A 77 -2.37 -4.48 -5.83
CA SER A 77 -3.17 -5.56 -5.25
C SER A 77 -2.27 -6.70 -4.83
N ALA A 78 -2.54 -7.35 -3.70
CA ALA A 78 -1.73 -8.43 -3.17
C ALA A 78 -2.58 -9.66 -2.89
N ARG A 79 -2.17 -10.83 -3.38
CA ARG A 79 -2.85 -12.11 -3.11
C ARG A 79 -1.93 -13.31 -3.32
N LYS A 80 -2.00 -14.31 -2.43
CA LYS A 80 -1.30 -15.60 -2.57
C LYS A 80 0.19 -15.47 -2.91
N GLY A 81 0.90 -14.52 -2.31
CA GLY A 81 2.33 -14.30 -2.54
C GLY A 81 2.67 -13.52 -3.81
N PHE A 82 1.68 -12.95 -4.51
CA PHE A 82 1.87 -12.08 -5.66
C PHE A 82 1.37 -10.67 -5.38
N LEU A 83 2.20 -9.68 -5.70
CA LEU A 83 1.88 -8.27 -5.73
C LEU A 83 1.75 -7.84 -7.18
N LEU A 84 0.57 -7.37 -7.56
CA LEU A 84 0.30 -6.78 -8.87
C LEU A 84 0.41 -5.27 -8.76
N VAL A 85 1.10 -4.66 -9.72
CA VAL A 85 1.32 -3.21 -9.80
C VAL A 85 0.98 -2.76 -11.22
N THR A 86 0.09 -1.78 -11.37
CA THR A 86 -0.16 -1.15 -12.66
C THR A 86 0.96 -0.16 -12.98
N ASP A 87 1.66 -0.36 -14.08
CA ASP A 87 2.62 0.62 -14.61
C ASP A 87 1.97 1.36 -15.79
N THR A 88 1.49 2.57 -15.52
CA THR A 88 0.75 3.38 -16.50
C THR A 88 1.65 4.01 -17.55
N ARG A 89 2.97 4.05 -17.35
CA ARG A 89 3.91 4.53 -18.38
C ARG A 89 4.00 3.54 -19.53
N ASP A 90 4.11 2.27 -19.18
CA ASP A 90 4.34 1.17 -20.12
C ASP A 90 3.02 0.49 -20.52
N ASN A 91 1.89 0.88 -19.91
CA ASN A 91 0.57 0.24 -20.06
C ASN A 91 0.58 -1.25 -19.74
N VAL A 92 1.29 -1.65 -18.67
CA VAL A 92 1.41 -3.05 -18.25
C VAL A 92 0.97 -3.24 -16.81
N ILE A 93 0.62 -4.48 -16.46
CA ILE A 93 0.51 -4.93 -15.07
C ILE A 93 1.72 -5.79 -14.77
N ARG A 94 2.55 -5.36 -13.84
CA ARG A 94 3.73 -6.10 -13.37
C ARG A 94 3.32 -6.98 -12.20
N ALA A 95 3.71 -8.25 -12.24
CA ALA A 95 3.49 -9.20 -11.15
C ALA A 95 4.81 -9.50 -10.45
N TYR A 96 4.88 -9.23 -9.15
CA TYR A 96 6.04 -9.49 -8.31
C TYR A 96 5.71 -10.60 -7.33
N LYS A 97 6.55 -11.64 -7.28
CA LYS A 97 6.45 -12.66 -6.23
C LYS A 97 7.10 -12.10 -4.97
N TYR A 98 6.34 -12.03 -3.88
CA TYR A 98 6.87 -11.66 -2.57
C TYR A 98 6.89 -12.86 -1.65
N LYS A 99 7.82 -12.84 -0.70
CA LYS A 99 7.76 -13.66 0.50
C LYS A 99 7.41 -12.74 1.65
N VAL A 100 6.83 -13.28 2.70
CA VAL A 100 6.62 -12.61 3.98
C VAL A 100 7.39 -13.44 5.01
N PRO A 101 8.09 -12.81 5.98
CA PRO A 101 8.70 -13.55 7.07
C PRO A 101 7.70 -14.48 7.79
#